data_AF-A0A3T0L145-F1
#
_entry.id   AF-A0A3T0L145-F1
#
_cell.length_a   1.000
_cell.length_b   1.000
_cell.length_c   1.000
_cell.angle_alpha   90.00
_cell.angle_beta   90.00
_cell.angle_gamma   90.00
#
_symmetry.space_group_name_H-M   'P 1'
#
loop_
_entity.id
_entity.type
_entity.pdbx_description
1 polymer ?
#
loop_
_entity_poly.entity_id
_entity_poly.type
_entity_poly.pdbx_seq_one_letter_code
_entity_poly.pdbx_strand_id
1 'polypeptide(L)'
;MIQMFIESLKNLVSKPETIKYPFAPSPEPKGYRGTILYNEELCIFCDKCENICPPGAIKFEVVDIESGKKQYNYNPYLCIYCGACVDACPKAEEGCLTQSEARTPVMGESVIKDPKLGYFINEINNPKEVEKKWRELEIRAADSREKLAEYKKAKRAAAKAAKAKASAE
;
A
#
# COMPACT_ATOMS: atom_id res chain seq x y z
N MET A 1 -30.34 15.05 41.09
CA MET A 1 -29.22 14.66 41.98
C MET A 1 -29.31 13.21 42.45
N ILE A 2 -30.44 12.77 43.02
CA ILE A 2 -30.60 11.39 43.55
C ILE A 2 -30.36 10.31 42.47
N GLN A 3 -30.92 10.47 41.26
CA GLN A 3 -30.72 9.51 40.16
C GLN A 3 -29.24 9.31 39.78
N MET A 4 -28.47 10.39 39.74
CA MET A 4 -27.03 10.32 39.42
C MET A 4 -26.26 9.59 40.52
N PHE A 5 -26.64 9.79 41.78
CA PHE A 5 -26.00 9.12 42.90
C PHE A 5 -26.24 7.60 42.88
N ILE A 6 -27.47 7.19 42.56
CA ILE A 6 -27.82 5.76 42.38
C ILE A 6 -27.02 5.14 41.24
N GLU A 7 -26.89 5.84 40.10
CA GLU A 7 -26.16 5.32 38.95
C GLU A 7 -24.65 5.23 39.19
N SER A 8 -24.07 6.20 39.92
CA SER A 8 -22.68 6.14 40.35
C SER A 8 -22.39 4.96 41.28
N LEU A 9 -23.30 4.66 42.22
CA LEU A 9 -23.16 3.51 43.11
C LEU A 9 -23.28 2.18 42.34
N LYS A 10 -24.19 2.07 41.36
CA LYS A 10 -24.29 0.88 40.50
C LYS A 10 -23.04 0.66 39.66
N ASN A 11 -22.47 1.72 39.08
CA ASN A 11 -21.26 1.63 38.28
C ASN A 11 -20.03 1.26 39.12
N LEU A 12 -19.95 1.69 40.37
CA LEU A 12 -18.84 1.36 41.28
C LEU A 12 -18.75 -0.15 41.59
N VAL A 13 -19.89 -0.83 41.67
CA VAL A 13 -19.97 -2.28 41.97
C VAL A 13 -19.95 -3.14 40.70
N SER A 14 -20.22 -2.54 39.54
CA SER A 14 -20.20 -3.24 38.26
C SER A 14 -18.77 -3.57 37.82
N LYS A 15 -18.64 -4.59 36.96
CA LYS A 15 -17.34 -4.92 36.35
C LYS A 15 -16.86 -3.75 35.49
N PRO A 16 -15.53 -3.49 35.42
CA PRO A 16 -15.01 -2.45 34.57
C PRO A 16 -15.22 -2.82 33.09
N GLU A 17 -15.68 -1.85 32.30
CA GLU A 17 -15.83 -1.98 30.84
C GLU A 17 -14.47 -1.96 30.12
N THR A 18 -13.40 -1.60 30.83
CA THR A 18 -12.05 -1.49 30.25
C THR A 18 -11.48 -2.85 29.86
N ILE A 19 -10.90 -2.90 28.67
CA ILE A 19 -10.09 -4.02 28.21
C ILE A 19 -8.67 -3.82 28.72
N LYS A 20 -8.05 -4.90 29.22
CA LYS A 20 -6.65 -4.88 29.69
C LYS A 20 -5.66 -4.89 28.52
N TYR A 21 -5.67 -3.86 27.68
CA TYR A 21 -4.65 -3.69 26.64
C TYR A 21 -3.30 -3.38 27.30
N PRO A 22 -2.17 -3.97 26.86
CA PRO A 22 -1.98 -4.89 25.74
C PRO A 22 -2.10 -6.40 26.07
N PHE A 23 -2.43 -6.77 27.31
CA PHE A 23 -2.53 -8.18 27.76
C PHE A 23 -3.74 -8.95 27.18
N ALA A 24 -4.77 -8.24 26.74
CA ALA A 24 -5.89 -8.78 25.99
C ALA A 24 -6.12 -7.94 24.73
N PRO A 25 -6.27 -8.56 23.54
CA PRO A 25 -6.57 -7.82 22.32
C PRO A 25 -7.97 -7.21 22.40
N SER A 26 -8.12 -6.00 21.86
CA SER A 26 -9.43 -5.41 21.68
C SER A 26 -10.14 -6.10 20.51
N PRO A 27 -11.42 -6.48 20.64
CA PRO A 27 -12.13 -7.19 19.59
C PRO A 27 -12.17 -6.36 18.30
N GLU A 28 -12.06 -7.05 17.17
CA GLU A 28 -12.08 -6.43 15.85
C GLU A 28 -13.52 -6.25 15.38
N PRO A 29 -13.91 -5.04 14.95
CA PRO A 29 -15.25 -4.83 14.41
C PRO A 29 -15.36 -5.53 13.05
N LYS A 30 -16.57 -5.97 12.71
CA LYS A 30 -16.86 -6.53 11.37
C LYS A 30 -16.57 -5.48 10.29
N GLY A 31 -15.82 -5.87 9.26
CA GLY A 31 -15.42 -4.97 8.17
C GLY A 31 -14.31 -3.99 8.57
N TYR A 32 -13.48 -4.35 9.55
CA TYR A 32 -12.31 -3.57 9.93
C TYR A 32 -11.40 -3.33 8.71
N ARG A 33 -11.00 -2.08 8.53
CA ARG A 33 -10.14 -1.63 7.43
C ARG A 33 -8.70 -1.54 7.90
N GLY A 34 -8.03 -2.68 7.94
CA GLY A 34 -6.62 -2.77 8.29
C GLY A 34 -5.69 -2.53 7.11
N THR A 35 -4.50 -3.11 7.17
CA THR A 35 -3.45 -2.91 6.18
C THR A 35 -3.79 -3.47 4.80
N ILE A 36 -3.31 -2.79 3.77
CA ILE A 36 -3.42 -3.24 2.38
C ILE A 36 -2.42 -4.38 2.12
N LEU A 37 -2.93 -5.51 1.65
CA LEU A 37 -2.16 -6.69 1.26
C LEU A 37 -2.18 -6.83 -0.26
N TYR A 38 -1.03 -7.15 -0.82
CA TYR A 38 -0.74 -7.21 -2.24
C TYR A 38 -0.28 -8.61 -2.65
N ASN A 39 -0.82 -9.10 -3.76
CA ASN A 39 -0.38 -10.31 -4.42
C ASN A 39 0.23 -9.96 -5.79
N GLU A 40 1.54 -10.17 -5.93
CA GLU A 40 2.29 -9.86 -7.15
C GLU A 40 1.86 -10.72 -8.34
N GLU A 41 1.51 -11.99 -8.12
CA GLU A 41 1.19 -12.94 -9.18
C GLU A 41 -0.07 -12.56 -9.96
N LEU A 42 -0.99 -11.83 -9.32
CA LEU A 42 -2.24 -11.37 -9.91
C LEU A 42 -2.14 -9.95 -10.49
N CYS A 43 -1.07 -9.22 -10.16
CA CYS A 43 -0.95 -7.83 -10.53
C CYS A 43 -0.58 -7.67 -12.01
N ILE A 44 -1.37 -6.87 -12.71
CA ILE A 44 -1.16 -6.55 -14.13
C ILE A 44 -0.49 -5.17 -14.35
N PHE A 45 0.02 -4.54 -13.28
CA PHE A 45 0.74 -3.27 -13.32
C PHE A 45 0.00 -2.11 -14.03
N CYS A 46 -1.32 -2.02 -13.81
CA CYS A 46 -2.20 -1.03 -14.45
C CYS A 46 -2.20 0.37 -13.82
N ASP A 47 -1.46 0.59 -12.74
CA ASP A 47 -1.28 1.87 -12.01
C ASP A 47 -2.56 2.49 -11.39
N LYS A 48 -3.73 1.84 -11.50
CA LYS A 48 -4.99 2.38 -10.95
C LYS A 48 -4.94 2.62 -9.44
N CYS A 49 -4.37 1.68 -8.68
CA CYS A 49 -4.25 1.79 -7.23
C CYS A 49 -3.32 2.93 -6.79
N GLU A 50 -2.28 3.23 -7.55
CA GLU A 50 -1.42 4.38 -7.32
C GLU A 50 -2.16 5.69 -7.64
N ASN A 51 -2.80 5.78 -8.80
CA ASN A 51 -3.46 7.00 -9.26
C ASN A 51 -4.65 7.42 -8.39
N ILE A 52 -5.35 6.47 -7.78
CA ILE A 52 -6.50 6.75 -6.92
C ILE A 52 -6.10 7.07 -5.47
N CYS A 53 -4.85 6.78 -5.06
CA CYS A 53 -4.43 6.87 -3.67
C CYS A 53 -4.34 8.34 -3.22
N PRO A 54 -5.22 8.84 -2.32
CA PRO A 54 -5.23 10.26 -1.95
C PRO A 54 -3.92 10.74 -1.29
N PRO A 55 -3.29 10.00 -0.35
CA PRO A 55 -2.03 10.41 0.23
C PRO A 55 -0.81 10.00 -0.61
N GLY A 56 -1.01 9.31 -1.75
CA GLY A 56 0.08 8.82 -2.58
C GLY A 56 0.89 7.68 -1.94
N ALA A 57 0.33 6.92 -1.00
CA ALA A 57 1.00 5.86 -0.25
C ALA A 57 1.38 4.60 -1.06
N ILE A 58 1.06 4.55 -2.36
CA ILE A 58 1.43 3.47 -3.28
C ILE A 58 2.23 4.09 -4.41
N LYS A 59 3.38 3.49 -4.75
CA LYS A 59 4.23 3.89 -5.88
C LYS A 59 4.71 2.67 -6.65
N PHE A 60 4.64 2.73 -7.97
CA PHE A 60 5.32 1.77 -8.84
C PHE A 60 6.68 2.29 -9.31
N GLU A 61 7.73 1.52 -9.09
CA GLU A 61 9.06 1.73 -9.66
C GLU A 61 9.28 0.75 -10.82
N VAL A 62 9.77 1.23 -11.97
CA VAL A 62 10.08 0.36 -13.11
C VAL A 62 11.45 -0.28 -12.86
N VAL A 63 11.48 -1.61 -12.72
CA VAL A 63 12.71 -2.36 -12.45
C VAL A 63 13.30 -3.01 -13.69
N ASP A 64 12.47 -3.28 -14.68
CA ASP A 64 12.91 -3.78 -15.98
C ASP A 64 12.29 -2.92 -17.08
N ILE A 65 13.15 -2.21 -17.79
CA ILE A 65 12.75 -1.28 -18.85
C ILE A 65 12.31 -2.02 -20.12
N GLU A 66 12.88 -3.20 -20.38
CA GLU A 66 12.60 -3.97 -21.59
C GLU A 66 11.24 -4.67 -21.51
N SER A 67 10.98 -5.36 -20.39
CA SER A 67 9.68 -5.99 -20.12
C SER A 67 8.63 -5.00 -19.62
N GLY A 68 9.07 -3.88 -19.03
CA GLY A 68 8.20 -2.93 -18.35
C GLY A 68 7.73 -3.43 -16.98
N LYS A 69 8.38 -4.46 -16.40
CA LYS A 69 8.06 -4.95 -15.06
C LYS A 69 8.25 -3.83 -14.02
N LYS A 70 7.30 -3.72 -13.10
CA LYS A 70 7.31 -2.74 -12.01
C LYS A 70 7.36 -3.44 -10.65
N GLN A 71 7.86 -2.74 -9.64
CA GLN A 71 7.76 -3.12 -8.24
C GLN A 71 6.67 -2.31 -7.55
N TYR A 72 5.80 -3.01 -6.81
CA TYR A 72 4.76 -2.39 -5.99
C TYR A 72 5.35 -1.96 -4.65
N ASN A 73 5.36 -0.67 -4.38
CA ASN A 73 5.83 -0.10 -3.12
C ASN A 73 4.68 0.54 -2.37
N TYR A 74 4.52 0.16 -1.11
CA TYR A 74 3.44 0.65 -0.26
C TYR A 74 3.98 1.15 1.09
N ASN A 75 3.52 2.33 1.50
CA ASN A 75 3.88 2.96 2.76
C ASN A 75 2.69 2.95 3.74
N PRO A 76 2.65 2.02 4.71
CA PRO A 76 1.57 1.96 5.69
C PRO A 76 1.56 3.14 6.68
N TYR A 77 2.66 3.90 6.79
CA TYR A 77 2.70 5.09 7.64
C TYR A 77 2.09 6.33 6.96
N LEU A 78 1.95 6.29 5.63
CA LEU A 78 1.31 7.34 4.83
C LEU A 78 -0.15 6.97 4.45
N CYS A 79 -0.47 5.67 4.48
CA CYS A 79 -1.79 5.16 4.14
C CYS A 79 -2.85 5.64 5.15
N ILE A 80 -3.99 6.12 4.62
CA ILE A 80 -5.18 6.48 5.41
C ILE A 80 -6.22 5.35 5.49
N TYR A 81 -5.88 4.15 4.99
CA TYR A 81 -6.69 2.93 5.05
C TYR A 81 -8.12 3.05 4.49
N CYS A 82 -8.32 3.94 3.51
CA CYS A 82 -9.64 4.22 2.96
C CYS A 82 -10.22 3.11 2.06
N GLY A 83 -9.39 2.18 1.57
CA GLY A 83 -9.81 1.08 0.70
C GLY A 83 -9.96 1.43 -0.79
N ALA A 84 -9.80 2.69 -1.19
CA ALA A 84 -10.00 3.12 -2.59
C ALA A 84 -9.10 2.39 -3.60
N CYS A 85 -7.89 1.98 -3.20
CA CYS A 85 -6.99 1.19 -4.05
C CYS A 85 -7.48 -0.24 -4.27
N VAL A 86 -8.15 -0.83 -3.28
CA VAL A 86 -8.77 -2.17 -3.38
C VAL A 86 -9.95 -2.08 -4.35
N ASP A 87 -10.84 -1.12 -4.15
CA ASP A 87 -12.02 -0.92 -5.00
C ASP A 87 -11.65 -0.61 -6.47
N ALA A 88 -10.57 0.13 -6.69
CA ALA A 88 -10.11 0.48 -8.03
C ALA A 88 -9.34 -0.65 -8.75
N CYS A 89 -8.94 -1.71 -8.05
CA CYS A 89 -8.14 -2.76 -8.63
C CYS A 89 -9.00 -3.68 -9.51
N PRO A 90 -8.70 -3.84 -10.82
CA PRO A 90 -9.49 -4.70 -11.71
C PRO A 90 -9.36 -6.19 -11.38
N LYS A 91 -8.42 -6.54 -10.50
CA LYS A 91 -8.12 -7.89 -10.03
C LYS A 91 -8.43 -8.04 -8.53
N ALA A 92 -9.26 -7.16 -7.97
CA ALA A 92 -9.64 -7.18 -6.56
C ALA A 92 -10.39 -8.46 -6.17
N GLU A 93 -11.34 -8.91 -7.00
CA GLU A 93 -12.12 -10.14 -6.76
C GLU A 93 -11.24 -11.40 -6.73
N GLU A 94 -10.14 -11.40 -7.49
CA GLU A 94 -9.14 -12.48 -7.50
C GLU A 94 -8.17 -12.40 -6.31
N GLY A 95 -8.20 -11.30 -5.54
CA GLY A 95 -7.37 -11.09 -4.37
C GLY A 95 -6.03 -10.38 -4.63
N CYS A 96 -5.89 -9.63 -5.74
CA CYS A 96 -4.65 -8.90 -6.04
C CYS A 96 -4.34 -7.82 -5.00
N LEU A 97 -5.35 -7.04 -4.61
CA LEU A 97 -5.29 -6.10 -3.50
C LEU A 97 -6.44 -6.42 -2.56
N THR A 98 -6.13 -6.64 -1.30
CA THR A 98 -7.11 -6.90 -0.25
C THR A 98 -6.81 -6.04 0.96
N GLN A 99 -7.80 -5.84 1.82
CA GLN A 99 -7.63 -5.14 3.08
C GLN A 99 -7.71 -6.13 4.23
N SER A 100 -6.69 -6.14 5.09
CA SER A 100 -6.65 -6.99 6.28
C SER A 100 -7.80 -6.64 7.22
N GLU A 101 -8.50 -7.66 7.70
CA GLU A 101 -9.50 -7.51 8.76
C GLU A 101 -8.85 -7.48 10.16
N ALA A 102 -7.56 -7.83 10.24
CA ALA A 102 -6.79 -7.77 11.47
C ALA A 102 -6.22 -6.36 11.73
N ARG A 103 -6.18 -5.96 13.00
CA ARG A 103 -5.50 -4.74 13.45
C ARG A 103 -4.03 -4.80 13.13
N THR A 104 -3.55 -3.71 12.55
CA THR A 104 -2.14 -3.51 12.33
C THR A 104 -1.41 -3.34 13.68
N PRO A 105 -0.24 -3.94 13.89
CA PRO A 105 0.54 -3.72 15.12
C PRO A 105 0.87 -2.23 15.30
N VAL A 106 1.13 -1.85 16.55
CA VAL A 106 1.39 -0.44 16.91
C VAL A 106 2.57 0.09 16.10
N MET A 107 2.26 1.06 15.24
CA MET A 107 3.24 1.73 14.40
C MET A 107 4.18 2.57 15.26
N GLY A 108 5.49 2.36 15.13
CA GLY A 108 6.51 3.26 15.69
C GLY A 108 7.58 2.59 16.56
N GLU A 109 7.31 1.42 17.13
CA GLU A 109 8.32 0.66 17.86
C GLU A 109 9.14 -0.24 16.94
N SER A 110 8.49 -0.83 15.94
CA SER A 110 9.13 -1.64 14.90
C SER A 110 8.46 -1.40 13.55
N VAL A 111 9.20 -1.72 12.47
CA VAL A 111 8.66 -1.70 11.11
C VAL A 111 7.98 -3.04 10.86
N ILE A 112 6.76 -2.98 10.35
CA ILE A 112 5.99 -4.18 10.02
C ILE A 112 6.62 -4.87 8.81
N LYS A 113 6.80 -6.18 8.93
CA LYS A 113 7.32 -7.05 7.87
C LYS A 113 6.28 -8.10 7.52
N ASP A 114 5.84 -8.07 6.28
CA ASP A 114 5.00 -9.09 5.67
C ASP A 114 5.20 -9.00 4.16
N PRO A 115 5.58 -10.09 3.47
CA PRO A 115 5.78 -10.12 2.02
C PRO A 115 4.64 -9.48 1.21
N LYS A 116 3.41 -9.53 1.73
CA LYS A 116 2.22 -8.94 1.09
C LYS A 116 2.14 -7.42 1.22
N LEU A 117 3.05 -6.75 1.93
CA LEU A 117 3.08 -5.29 2.04
C LEU A 117 3.83 -4.60 0.90
N GLY A 118 4.30 -5.36 -0.09
CA GLY A 118 5.15 -4.83 -1.16
C GLY A 118 6.60 -4.67 -0.74
N TYR A 119 7.41 -4.04 -1.59
CA TYR A 119 8.87 -4.03 -1.41
C TYR A 119 9.33 -3.01 -0.37
N PHE A 120 8.92 -1.75 -0.52
CA PHE A 120 9.38 -0.63 0.32
C PHE A 120 9.45 -0.92 1.82
N ILE A 121 8.33 -1.22 2.47
CA ILE A 121 8.33 -1.35 3.93
C ILE A 121 9.13 -2.58 4.41
N ASN A 122 9.18 -3.63 3.59
CA ASN A 122 9.97 -4.83 3.86
C ASN A 122 11.48 -4.60 3.77
N GLU A 123 11.94 -3.53 3.13
CA GLU A 123 13.36 -3.16 3.06
C GLU A 123 13.83 -2.25 4.22
N ILE A 124 12.91 -1.71 5.03
CA ILE A 124 13.25 -0.72 6.08
C ILE A 124 13.33 -1.35 7.46
N ASN A 125 14.50 -1.31 8.09
CA ASN A 125 14.68 -1.87 9.43
C ASN A 125 14.47 -0.85 10.56
N ASN A 126 14.64 0.44 10.25
CA ASN A 126 14.55 1.54 11.21
C ASN A 126 13.33 2.42 10.90
N PRO A 127 12.33 2.51 11.79
CA PRO A 127 11.13 3.34 11.58
C PRO A 127 11.46 4.82 11.31
N LYS A 128 12.56 5.34 11.87
CA LYS A 128 12.98 6.73 11.69
C LYS A 128 13.43 7.04 10.25
N GLU A 129 13.75 6.03 9.46
CA GLU A 129 14.20 6.19 8.06
C GLU A 129 13.05 6.16 7.06
N VAL A 130 11.84 5.78 7.48
CA VAL A 130 10.70 5.57 6.59
C VAL A 130 10.43 6.80 5.73
N GLU A 131 10.37 7.99 6.34
CA GLU A 131 10.07 9.21 5.60
C GLU A 131 11.16 9.56 4.58
N LYS A 132 12.44 9.48 4.98
CA LYS A 132 13.58 9.76 4.09
C LYS A 132 13.59 8.80 2.90
N LYS A 133 13.50 7.50 3.17
CA LYS A 133 13.50 6.45 2.12
C LYS A 133 12.29 6.56 1.21
N TRP A 134 11.14 7.00 1.72
CA TRP A 134 9.96 7.21 0.90
C TRP A 134 10.19 8.32 -0.12
N ARG A 135 10.75 9.46 0.29
CA ARG A 135 11.11 10.56 -0.63
C ARG A 135 12.12 10.12 -1.69
N GLU A 136 13.13 9.34 -1.30
CA GLU A 136 14.11 8.75 -2.23
C GLU A 136 13.43 7.81 -3.24
N LEU A 137 12.50 6.97 -2.79
CA LEU A 137 11.71 6.10 -3.66
C LEU A 137 10.85 6.89 -4.64
N GLU A 138 10.22 7.99 -4.21
CA GLU A 138 9.39 8.82 -5.10
C GLU A 138 10.21 9.41 -6.26
N ILE A 139 11.44 9.86 -5.98
CA ILE A 139 12.38 10.33 -6.99
C ILE A 139 12.75 9.17 -7.93
N ARG A 140 13.16 8.02 -7.39
CA ARG A 140 13.49 6.84 -8.21
C ARG A 140 12.34 6.38 -9.09
N ALA A 141 11.11 6.37 -8.54
CA ALA A 141 9.91 6.00 -9.27
C ALA A 141 9.64 6.96 -10.43
N ALA A 142 9.81 8.28 -10.23
CA ALA A 142 9.69 9.27 -11.29
C ALA A 142 10.74 9.07 -12.39
N ASP A 143 12.02 8.96 -12.01
CA ASP A 143 13.13 8.75 -12.95
C ASP A 143 12.96 7.45 -13.76
N SER A 144 12.50 6.38 -13.10
CA SER A 144 12.26 5.08 -13.75
C SER A 144 11.18 5.15 -14.83
N ARG A 145 10.17 6.00 -14.65
CA ARG A 145 9.08 6.22 -15.62
C ARG A 145 9.55 7.03 -16.81
N GLU A 146 10.36 8.05 -16.56
CA GLU A 146 10.97 8.85 -17.64
C GLU A 146 11.83 7.96 -18.54
N LYS A 147 12.73 7.16 -17.95
CA LYS A 147 13.56 6.20 -18.68
C LYS A 147 12.73 5.20 -19.48
N LEU A 148 11.65 4.66 -18.90
CA LEU A 148 10.73 3.76 -19.63
C LEU A 148 10.04 4.47 -20.81
N ALA A 149 9.66 5.73 -20.64
CA ALA A 149 9.04 6.52 -21.71
C ALA A 149 10.02 6.79 -22.86
N GLU A 150 11.27 7.15 -22.55
CA GLU A 150 12.34 7.33 -23.52
C GLU A 150 12.64 6.03 -24.28
N TYR A 151 12.77 4.91 -23.57
CA TYR A 151 12.96 3.59 -24.18
C TYR A 151 11.83 3.23 -25.13
N LYS A 152 10.57 3.42 -24.71
CA LYS A 152 9.39 3.18 -25.57
C LYS A 152 9.38 4.08 -26.81
N LYS A 153 9.80 5.34 -26.67
CA LYS A 153 9.92 6.28 -27.80
C LYS A 153 11.00 5.83 -28.78
N ALA A 154 12.18 5.46 -28.30
CA ALA A 154 13.28 4.95 -29.12
C ALA A 154 12.89 3.66 -29.86
N LYS A 155 12.26 2.70 -29.17
CA LYS A 155 11.79 1.44 -29.75
C LYS A 155 10.74 1.65 -30.85
N ARG A 156 9.79 2.57 -30.65
CA ARG A 156 8.80 2.95 -31.67
C ARG A 156 9.45 3.61 -32.89
N ALA A 157 10.43 4.48 -32.68
CA ALA A 157 11.17 5.11 -33.76
C ALA A 157 11.98 4.08 -34.58
N ALA A 158 12.67 3.16 -33.91
CA ALA A 158 13.41 2.07 -34.55
C ALA A 158 12.47 1.14 -35.36
N ALA A 159 11.31 0.76 -34.79
CA ALA A 159 10.31 -0.04 -35.51
C ALA A 159 9.77 0.67 -36.76
N LYS A 160 9.53 2.00 -36.68
CA LYS A 160 9.11 2.80 -37.82
C LYS A 160 10.19 2.87 -38.91
N ALA A 161 11.46 3.05 -38.52
CA ALA A 161 12.59 3.06 -39.45
C ALA A 161 12.80 1.70 -40.13
N ALA A 162 12.66 0.60 -39.38
CA ALA A 162 12.74 -0.76 -39.92
C ALA A 162 11.61 -1.05 -40.92
N LYS A 163 10.36 -0.66 -40.60
CA LYS A 163 9.22 -0.80 -41.51
C LYS A 163 9.39 0.01 -42.79
N ALA A 164 9.94 1.22 -42.71
CA ALA A 164 10.23 2.06 -43.88
C ALA A 164 11.29 1.44 -44.80
N LYS A 165 12.33 0.81 -44.23
CA LYS A 165 13.35 0.10 -45.01
C LYS A 165 12.78 -1.15 -45.69
N ALA A 166 11.97 -1.93 -44.99
CA ALA A 166 11.33 -3.14 -45.54
C ALA A 166 10.22 -2.87 -46.58
N SER A 167 9.77 -1.61 -46.71
CA SER A 167 8.79 -1.21 -47.74
C SER A 167 9.45 -0.56 -48.97
N ALA A 168 10.78 -0.44 -48.96
CA ALA A 168 11.58 0.15 -50.04
C ALA A 168 12.40 -0.92 -50.81
N GLU A 169 12.38 -2.17 -50.34
CA GLU A 169 12.74 -3.40 -51.09
C GLU A 169 11.48 -4.05 -51.65
#